data_AF-A0A2V5KS20-F1
#
_entry.id   AF-A0A2V5KS20-F1
#
_cell.length_a   1.000
_cell.length_b   1.000
_cell.length_c   1.000
_cell.angle_alpha   90.00
_cell.angle_beta   90.00
_cell.angle_gamma   90.00
#
_symmetry.space_group_name_H-M   'P 1'
#
loop_
_entity.id
_entity.type
_entity.pdbx_description
1 polymer ?
#
loop_
_entity_poly.entity_id
_entity_poly.type
_entity_poly.pdbx_seq_one_letter_code
_entity_poly.pdbx_strand_id
1 'polypeptide(L)'
;MTPEEFEACWKDPGNRRCGVYYCKADPRVIVPKHLKWMGWTINFARPSAIPVMLLTLAIVVVPVLFVRAWDGGIEAVLAAIVISTAAICLLCSYLSSSKRWHR
;
A
#
# COMPACT_ATOMS: atom_id res chain seq x y z
N MET A 1 -8.08 -11.52 13.63
CA MET A 1 -9.21 -11.37 12.69
C MET A 1 -9.12 -12.50 11.69
N THR A 2 -10.20 -13.25 11.49
CA THR A 2 -10.21 -14.39 10.56
C THR A 2 -10.28 -13.91 9.11
N PRO A 3 -9.93 -14.74 8.11
CA PRO A 3 -10.10 -14.39 6.70
C PRO A 3 -11.54 -13.96 6.36
N GLU A 4 -12.53 -14.60 6.98
CA GLU A 4 -13.96 -14.33 6.76
C GLU A 4 -14.35 -12.96 7.29
N GLU A 5 -13.86 -12.58 8.48
CA GLU A 5 -14.08 -11.25 9.06
C GLU A 5 -13.46 -10.14 8.21
N PHE A 6 -12.27 -10.37 7.64
CA PHE A 6 -11.64 -9.46 6.70
C PHE A 6 -12.47 -9.30 5.42
N GLU A 7 -12.96 -10.40 4.85
CA GLU A 7 -13.80 -10.37 3.66
C GLU A 7 -15.17 -9.74 3.93
N ALA A 8 -15.73 -9.90 5.14
CA ALA A 8 -16.96 -9.23 5.56
C ALA A 8 -16.78 -7.70 5.62
N CYS A 9 -15.71 -7.22 6.29
CA CYS A 9 -15.38 -5.79 6.32
C CYS A 9 -15.16 -5.22 4.92
N TRP A 10 -14.55 -6.02 4.05
CA TRP A 10 -14.20 -5.65 2.70
C TRP A 10 -15.40 -5.47 1.76
N LYS A 11 -16.41 -6.34 1.92
CA LYS A 11 -17.66 -6.36 1.15
C LYS A 11 -18.69 -5.35 1.64
N ASP A 12 -18.60 -4.92 2.90
CA ASP A 12 -19.52 -3.94 3.47
C ASP A 12 -19.34 -2.56 2.80
N PRO A 13 -20.37 -2.03 2.09
CA PRO A 13 -20.31 -0.71 1.47
C PRO A 13 -20.21 0.42 2.51
N GLY A 14 -20.65 0.22 3.75
CA GLY A 14 -20.54 1.21 4.83
C GLY A 14 -19.09 1.51 5.25
N ASN A 15 -18.17 0.58 4.96
CA ASN A 15 -16.72 0.75 5.16
C ASN A 15 -16.05 1.52 4.01
N ARG A 16 -16.81 2.14 3.11
CA ARG A 16 -16.30 2.99 2.04
C ARG A 16 -16.92 4.38 2.16
N ARG A 17 -16.07 5.40 2.27
CA ARG A 17 -16.51 6.80 2.33
C ARG A 17 -15.80 7.56 1.23
N CYS A 18 -16.54 8.22 0.35
CA CYS A 18 -15.98 9.00 -0.76
C CYS A 18 -14.93 8.24 -1.61
N GLY A 19 -15.15 6.95 -1.85
CA GLY A 19 -14.24 6.11 -2.64
C GLY A 19 -13.00 5.60 -1.90
N VAL A 20 -12.74 6.03 -0.66
CA VAL A 20 -11.66 5.47 0.16
C VAL A 20 -12.17 4.37 1.09
N TYR A 21 -11.33 3.37 1.33
CA TYR A 21 -11.62 2.33 2.32
C TYR A 21 -11.39 2.89 3.73
N TYR A 22 -12.40 2.74 4.57
CA TYR A 22 -12.46 3.25 5.93
C TYR A 22 -13.15 2.19 6.81
N CYS A 23 -12.38 1.23 7.30
CA CYS A 23 -12.87 0.20 8.23
C CYS A 23 -12.08 0.26 9.54
N LYS A 24 -12.75 0.61 10.64
CA LYS A 24 -12.11 0.66 11.97
C LYS A 24 -11.78 -0.73 12.51
N ALA A 25 -12.58 -1.73 12.14
CA ALA A 25 -12.41 -3.12 12.57
C ALA A 25 -11.22 -3.80 11.88
N ASP A 26 -10.92 -3.46 10.63
CA ASP A 26 -9.77 -3.99 9.90
C ASP A 26 -8.46 -3.36 10.41
N PRO A 27 -7.57 -4.11 11.09
CA PRO A 27 -6.31 -3.56 11.60
C PRO A 27 -5.29 -3.23 10.49
N ARG A 28 -5.48 -3.73 9.27
CA ARG A 28 -4.54 -3.52 8.17
C ARG A 28 -4.59 -2.07 7.70
N VAL A 29 -3.41 -1.50 7.47
CA VAL A 29 -3.26 -0.17 6.85
C VAL A 29 -3.28 -0.27 5.34
N ILE A 30 -2.71 -1.34 4.78
CA ILE A 30 -2.73 -1.62 3.34
C ILE A 30 -3.67 -2.80 3.12
N VAL A 31 -4.65 -2.63 2.24
CA VAL A 31 -5.63 -3.66 1.89
C VAL A 31 -5.72 -3.80 0.37
N PRO A 32 -6.12 -4.96 -0.17
CA PRO A 32 -6.37 -5.10 -1.62
C PRO A 32 -7.38 -4.05 -2.10
N LYS A 33 -7.40 -3.65 -3.38
CA LYS A 33 -8.48 -2.84 -3.99
C LYS A 33 -9.69 -3.69 -4.36
N HIS A 34 -10.87 -3.07 -4.49
CA HIS A 34 -12.15 -3.79 -4.68
C HIS A 34 -12.07 -4.78 -5.83
N LEU A 35 -11.54 -4.27 -6.94
CA LEU A 35 -11.02 -5.08 -8.02
C LEU A 35 -9.60 -5.51 -7.61
N LYS A 36 -9.46 -6.75 -7.11
CA LYS A 36 -8.20 -7.27 -6.54
C LYS A 36 -7.00 -7.16 -7.51
N TRP A 37 -7.25 -7.16 -8.82
CA TRP A 37 -6.23 -6.99 -9.86
C TRP A 37 -5.66 -5.56 -9.95
N MET A 38 -6.35 -4.55 -9.41
CA MET A 38 -5.89 -3.15 -9.40
C MET A 38 -4.88 -2.84 -8.28
N GLY A 39 -4.39 -3.86 -7.58
CA GLY A 39 -3.40 -3.73 -6.51
C GLY A 39 -4.03 -3.41 -5.16
N TRP A 40 -3.46 -2.44 -4.44
CA TRP A 40 -3.77 -2.14 -3.04
C TRP A 40 -4.23 -0.70 -2.82
N THR A 41 -4.89 -0.47 -1.69
CA THR A 41 -5.32 0.84 -1.19
C THR A 41 -5.00 0.96 0.30
N ILE A 42 -5.06 2.18 0.80
CA ILE A 42 -4.86 2.48 2.22
C ILE A 42 -6.21 2.47 2.95
N ASN A 43 -6.24 1.88 4.13
CA ASN A 43 -7.34 1.98 5.09
C ASN A 43 -7.17 3.26 5.92
N PHE A 44 -7.92 4.30 5.56
CA PHE A 44 -7.85 5.62 6.22
C PHE A 44 -8.48 5.65 7.62
N ALA A 45 -9.06 4.54 8.09
CA ALA A 45 -9.49 4.42 9.48
C ALA A 45 -8.32 4.22 10.46
N ARG A 46 -7.09 3.97 9.96
CA ARG A 46 -5.91 3.74 10.79
C ARG A 46 -5.10 5.04 10.97
N PRO A 47 -4.62 5.37 12.19
CA PRO A 47 -3.78 6.55 12.40
C PRO A 47 -2.45 6.45 11.64
N SER A 48 -1.98 5.22 11.38
CA SER A 48 -0.80 4.95 10.57
C SER A 48 -1.01 5.10 9.06
N ALA A 49 -2.22 5.44 8.58
CA ALA A 49 -2.49 5.66 7.16
C ALA A 49 -1.60 6.76 6.56
N ILE A 50 -1.50 7.90 7.24
CA ILE A 50 -0.68 9.05 6.79
C ILE A 50 0.80 8.67 6.70
N PRO A 51 1.45 8.16 7.76
CA PRO A 51 2.87 7.80 7.66
C PRO A 51 3.14 6.69 6.65
N VAL A 52 2.24 5.71 6.47
CA VAL A 52 2.39 4.67 5.43
C VAL A 52 2.27 5.25 4.02
N MET A 53 1.36 6.20 3.80
CA MET A 53 1.24 6.90 2.53
C MET A 53 2.52 7.69 2.20
N LEU A 54 3.02 8.46 3.18
CA LEU A 54 4.26 9.24 3.02
C LEU A 54 5.47 8.33 2.79
N LEU A 55 5.55 7.21 3.49
CA LEU A 55 6.62 6.22 3.29
C LEU A 55 6.56 5.62 1.88
N THR A 56 5.36 5.27 1.39
CA THR A 56 5.18 4.73 0.04
C THR A 56 5.62 5.74 -1.02
N LEU A 57 5.28 7.02 -0.84
CA LEU A 57 5.74 8.10 -1.70
C LEU A 57 7.27 8.25 -1.64
N ALA A 58 7.85 8.21 -0.45
CA ALA A 58 9.30 8.34 -0.26
C ALA A 58 10.07 7.21 -0.96
N ILE A 59 9.58 5.96 -0.93
CA ILE A 59 10.20 4.82 -1.61
C ILE A 59 10.29 5.04 -3.13
N VAL A 60 9.36 5.78 -3.73
CA VAL A 60 9.41 6.11 -5.17
C VAL A 60 10.29 7.34 -5.41
N VAL A 61 10.07 8.41 -4.66
CA VAL A 61 10.66 9.72 -4.95
C VAL A 61 12.13 9.79 -4.57
N VAL A 62 12.51 9.29 -3.39
CA VAL A 62 13.87 9.44 -2.86
C VAL A 62 14.92 8.77 -3.75
N PRO A 63 14.74 7.53 -4.25
CA PRO A 63 15.72 6.91 -5.14
C PRO A 63 15.90 7.68 -6.45
N VAL A 64 14.81 8.21 -7.01
CA VAL A 64 14.89 9.03 -8.24
C VAL A 64 15.66 10.32 -7.99
N LEU A 65 15.36 11.04 -6.91
CA LEU A 65 16.09 12.25 -6.54
C LEU A 65 17.56 11.96 -6.27
N PHE A 66 17.87 10.85 -5.58
CA PHE A 66 19.24 10.43 -5.31
C PHE A 66 20.02 10.16 -6.60
N VAL A 67 19.46 9.37 -7.52
CA VAL A 67 20.11 9.10 -8.82
C VAL A 67 20.34 10.39 -9.61
N ARG A 68 19.37 11.31 -9.62
CA ARG A 68 19.50 12.61 -10.31
C ARG A 68 20.52 13.54 -9.66
N ALA A 69 20.66 13.50 -8.33
CA ALA A 69 21.64 14.29 -7.61
C ALA A 69 23.10 13.85 -7.87
N TRP A 70 23.29 12.65 -8.42
CA TRP A 70 24.59 12.07 -8.80
C TRP A 70 24.78 12.02 -10.32
N ASP A 71 24.12 12.91 -11.06
CA ASP A 71 24.18 12.99 -12.53
C ASP A 71 23.86 11.66 -13.25
N GLY A 72 23.05 10.81 -12.60
CA GLY A 72 22.63 9.52 -13.15
C GLY A 72 21.81 9.71 -14.43
N GLY A 73 22.22 9.02 -15.50
CA GLY A 73 21.52 9.02 -16.77
C GLY A 73 20.11 8.41 -16.70
N ILE A 74 19.36 8.53 -17.80
CA ILE A 74 17.97 8.04 -17.90
C ILE A 74 17.87 6.55 -17.54
N GLU A 75 18.84 5.72 -17.94
CA GLU A 75 18.86 4.29 -17.63
C GLU A 75 18.87 4.02 -16.12
N ALA A 76 19.69 4.76 -15.36
CA ALA A 76 19.75 4.63 -13.90
C ALA A 76 18.44 5.06 -13.23
N VAL A 77 17.76 6.06 -13.80
CA VAL A 77 16.46 6.53 -13.30
C VAL A 77 15.37 5.49 -13.55
N LEU A 78 15.33 4.90 -14.75
CA LEU A 78 14.40 3.83 -15.08
C LEU A 78 14.62 2.62 -14.18
N ALA A 79 15.88 2.23 -13.96
CA ALA A 79 16.23 1.17 -13.02
C ALA A 79 15.72 1.47 -11.60
N ALA A 80 15.95 2.69 -11.10
CA ALA A 80 15.45 3.10 -9.78
C ALA A 80 13.92 3.02 -9.68
N ILE A 81 13.18 3.48 -10.70
CA ILE A 81 11.72 3.40 -10.74
C ILE A 81 11.23 1.95 -10.70
N VAL A 82 11.85 1.05 -11.48
CA VAL A 82 11.50 -0.37 -11.52
C VAL A 82 11.76 -1.03 -10.16
N ILE A 83 12.93 -0.77 -9.56
CA ILE A 83 13.30 -1.31 -8.24
C ILE A 83 12.35 -0.81 -7.16
N SER A 84 12.07 0.50 -7.10
CA SER A 84 11.12 1.08 -6.15
C SER A 84 9.73 0.49 -6.31
N THR A 85 9.27 0.31 -7.55
CA THR A 85 7.96 -0.29 -7.84
C THR A 85 7.90 -1.74 -7.36
N ALA A 86 8.92 -2.55 -7.64
CA ALA A 86 9.00 -3.92 -7.18
C ALA A 86 9.01 -4.01 -5.64
N ALA A 87 9.80 -3.14 -4.98
CA ALA A 87 9.84 -3.03 -3.53
C ALA A 87 8.47 -2.71 -2.93
N ILE A 88 7.73 -1.75 -3.51
CA ILE A 88 6.37 -1.41 -3.08
C ILE A 88 5.42 -2.58 -3.29
N CYS A 89 5.45 -3.26 -4.44
CA CYS A 89 4.60 -4.41 -4.69
C CYS A 89 4.81 -5.52 -3.66
N LEU A 90 6.07 -5.83 -3.32
CA LEU A 90 6.41 -6.82 -2.30
C LEU A 90 5.95 -6.37 -0.91
N LEU A 91 6.20 -5.10 -0.55
CA LEU A 91 5.79 -4.53 0.73
C LEU A 91 4.26 -4.55 0.88
N CYS A 92 3.51 -4.10 -0.13
CA CYS A 92 2.06 -4.12 -0.12
C CYS A 92 1.50 -5.55 -0.07
N SER A 93 2.08 -6.49 -0.82
CA SER A 93 1.71 -7.91 -0.75
C SER A 93 1.89 -8.47 0.66
N TYR A 94 3.02 -8.16 1.29
CA TYR A 94 3.31 -8.61 2.64
C TYR A 94 2.38 -7.97 3.70
N LEU A 95 2.16 -6.66 3.63
CA LEU A 95 1.35 -5.92 4.61
C LEU A 95 -0.15 -6.19 4.49
N SER A 96 -0.63 -6.47 3.28
CA SER A 96 -2.04 -6.79 3.03
C SER A 96 -2.41 -8.24 3.36
N SER A 97 -1.41 -9.13 3.45
CA SER A 97 -1.60 -10.54 3.75
C SER A 97 -2.31 -10.73 5.09
N SER A 98 -3.48 -11.36 5.05
CA SER A 98 -4.25 -11.73 6.25
C SER A 98 -3.48 -12.67 7.17
N LYS A 99 -2.51 -13.43 6.62
CA LYS A 99 -1.68 -14.39 7.39
C LYS A 99 -0.92 -13.73 8.53
N ARG A 100 -0.52 -12.46 8.37
CA ARG A 100 0.15 -11.67 9.40
C ARG A 100 -0.74 -11.34 10.60
N TRP A 101 -2.06 -11.39 10.41
CA TRP A 101 -3.06 -10.90 11.37
C TRP A 101 -3.92 -12.03 11.97
N HIS A 102 -3.53 -13.28 11.74
CA HIS A 102 -3.99 -14.43 12.51
C HIS A 102 -3.28 -14.41 13.86
N ARG A 103 -4.04 -13.99 14.89
CA ARG A 103 -3.80 -14.35 16.29
C ARG A 103 -4.90 -15.31 16.70
#